data_AF-A0A527YYZ6-F1
#
_entry.id   AF-A0A527YYZ6-F1
#
_cell.length_a   1.000
_cell.length_b   1.000
_cell.length_c   1.000
_cell.angle_alpha   90.00
_cell.angle_beta   90.00
_cell.angle_gamma   90.00
#
_symmetry.space_group_name_H-M   'P 1'
#
loop_
_entity.id
_entity.type
_entity.pdbx_description
1 polymer ?
#
loop_
_entity_poly.entity_id
_entity_poly.type
_entity_poly.pdbx_seq_one_letter_code
_entity_poly.pdbx_strand_id
1 'polypeptide(L)'
;QLMHAGRMSHPDNTPHHRRGVAPSAIAPGTGMFTMTGMQDIPTPRALTTEEVRQTVADFRHAARSAIEAGADGVEIHGANAYLVQQFFAPSANTRTDEYGGSIENRARFAIEVATAIAEEIGADRTAIRLSPGTTIWGIDEGAEGPDLY
;
A
#
# COMPACT_ATOMS: atom_id res chain seq x y z
N GLN A 1 -5.14 12.94 -0.23
CA GLN A 1 -5.00 11.50 -0.50
C GLN A 1 -3.95 10.93 0.45
N LEU A 2 -4.24 9.85 1.15
CA LEU A 2 -3.33 9.15 2.07
C LEU A 2 -2.57 8.09 1.29
N MET A 3 -1.24 8.14 1.33
CA MET A 3 -0.37 7.30 0.53
C MET A 3 0.66 6.59 1.40
N HIS A 4 0.91 5.31 1.08
CA HIS A 4 2.06 4.57 1.58
C HIS A 4 2.77 3.91 0.40
N ALA A 5 4.03 4.27 0.14
CA ALA A 5 4.73 3.86 -1.08
C ALA A 5 5.02 2.34 -1.14
N GLY A 6 5.14 1.69 0.02
CA GLY A 6 5.43 0.26 0.10
C GLY A 6 6.80 -0.05 -0.51
N ARG A 7 6.85 -1.02 -1.44
CA ARG A 7 8.10 -1.38 -2.15
C ARG A 7 8.65 -0.30 -3.08
N MET A 8 7.89 0.75 -3.40
CA MET A 8 8.35 1.86 -4.26
C MET A 8 9.14 2.90 -3.45
N SER A 9 10.24 2.49 -2.82
CA SER A 9 11.03 3.33 -1.92
C SER A 9 12.52 2.94 -1.90
N HIS A 10 13.39 3.94 -1.80
CA HIS A 10 14.84 3.78 -1.74
C HIS A 10 15.38 4.36 -0.43
N PRO A 11 16.30 3.66 0.28
CA PRO A 11 16.88 4.14 1.53
C PRO A 11 17.39 5.58 1.47
N ASP A 12 18.09 5.94 0.38
CA ASP A 12 18.67 7.28 0.18
C ASP A 12 17.65 8.41 0.03
N ASN A 13 16.36 8.09 -0.16
CA ASN A 13 15.28 9.09 -0.19
C ASN A 13 14.65 9.32 1.19
N THR A 14 15.18 8.70 2.24
CA THR A 14 14.69 8.84 3.60
C THR A 14 15.83 9.14 4.56
N PRO A 15 15.66 10.07 5.53
CA PRO A 15 16.75 10.46 6.44
C PRO A 15 17.24 9.31 7.33
N HIS A 16 16.41 8.29 7.52
CA HIS A 16 16.73 7.11 8.33
C HIS A 16 17.36 5.96 7.54
N HIS A 17 17.50 6.07 6.21
CA HIS A 17 18.07 5.03 5.34
C HIS A 17 17.49 3.62 5.55
N ARG A 18 16.20 3.53 5.88
CA ARG A 18 15.51 2.26 6.08
C ARG A 18 15.12 1.68 4.73
N ARG A 19 15.14 0.35 4.65
CA ARG A 19 14.55 -0.34 3.50
C ARG A 19 13.04 -0.10 3.48
N GLY A 20 12.47 0.01 2.27
CA GLY A 20 11.03 0.00 2.08
C GLY A 20 10.41 -1.27 2.67
N VAL A 21 9.12 -1.19 2.98
CA VAL A 21 8.33 -2.32 3.49
C VAL A 21 7.27 -2.69 2.48
N ALA A 22 6.87 -3.96 2.44
CA ALA A 22 5.92 -4.47 1.46
C ALA A 22 5.20 -5.72 1.99
N PRO A 23 4.17 -6.24 1.29
CA PRO A 23 3.53 -7.50 1.67
C PRO A 23 4.52 -8.68 1.62
N SER A 24 5.45 -8.66 0.67
CA SER A 24 6.48 -9.68 0.47
C SER A 24 7.82 -9.05 0.07
N ALA A 25 8.92 -9.77 0.28
CA ALA A 25 10.28 -9.31 -0.03
C ALA A 25 10.59 -9.42 -1.54
N ILE A 26 9.84 -8.68 -2.36
CA ILE A 26 9.93 -8.70 -3.82
C ILE A 26 10.18 -7.26 -4.31
N ALA A 27 11.32 -7.02 -4.96
CA ALA A 27 11.64 -5.72 -5.55
C ALA A 27 10.73 -5.43 -6.76
N PRO A 28 10.41 -4.15 -7.06
CA PRO A 28 9.56 -3.80 -8.19
C PRO A 28 10.24 -3.92 -9.57
N GLY A 29 11.55 -4.18 -9.62
CA GLY A 29 12.30 -4.34 -10.88
C GLY A 29 12.43 -3.04 -11.69
N THR A 30 12.36 -1.89 -11.03
CA THR A 30 12.50 -0.55 -11.64
C THR A 30 13.38 0.33 -10.76
N GLY A 31 13.91 1.41 -11.33
CA GLY A 31 14.64 2.44 -10.60
C GLY A 31 13.76 3.57 -10.05
N MET A 32 14.28 4.31 -9.07
CA MET A 32 13.74 5.60 -8.61
C MET A 32 14.85 6.63 -8.39
N PHE A 33 14.48 7.91 -8.49
CA PHE A 33 15.46 8.99 -8.46
C PHE A 33 15.88 9.24 -7.01
N THR A 34 17.18 9.34 -6.78
CA THR A 34 17.78 9.73 -5.50
C THR A 34 18.60 11.00 -5.69
N MET A 35 19.12 11.55 -4.60
CA MET A 35 20.03 12.71 -4.67
C MET A 35 21.30 12.45 -5.48
N THR A 36 21.66 11.18 -5.72
CA THR A 36 22.82 10.76 -6.52
C THR A 36 22.43 10.29 -7.93
N GLY A 37 21.17 10.47 -8.34
CA GLY A 37 20.66 10.12 -9.66
C GLY A 37 19.73 8.91 -9.65
N MET A 38 19.56 8.28 -10.81
CA MET A 38 18.70 7.11 -10.96
C MET A 38 19.35 5.89 -10.31
N GLN A 39 18.66 5.24 -9.37
CA GLN A 39 19.14 4.03 -8.68
C GLN A 39 18.07 2.94 -8.72
N ASP A 40 18.47 1.68 -8.73
CA ASP A 40 17.54 0.55 -8.63
C ASP A 40 16.86 0.53 -7.26
N ILE A 41 15.55 0.27 -7.24
CA ILE A 41 14.83 0.11 -5.99
C ILE A 41 15.22 -1.23 -5.35
N PRO A 42 15.79 -1.24 -4.13
CA PRO A 42 16.23 -2.48 -3.49
C PRO A 42 15.05 -3.33 -3.04
N THR A 43 15.31 -4.62 -2.79
CA THR A 43 14.31 -5.53 -2.23
C THR A 43 13.79 -5.01 -0.87
N PRO A 44 12.46 -4.85 -0.71
CA PRO A 44 11.86 -4.39 0.53
C PRO A 44 11.92 -5.48 1.61
N ARG A 45 11.62 -5.09 2.85
CA ARG A 45 11.34 -6.03 3.93
C ARG A 45 9.84 -6.41 3.92
N ALA A 46 9.52 -7.68 4.07
CA ALA A 46 8.15 -8.10 4.28
C ALA A 46 7.63 -7.62 5.65
N LEU A 47 6.42 -7.07 5.68
CA LEU A 47 5.71 -6.74 6.92
C LEU A 47 5.36 -8.03 7.67
N THR A 48 5.53 -8.03 8.99
CA THR A 48 4.89 -9.04 9.84
C THR A 48 3.38 -8.78 9.89
N THR A 49 2.58 -9.79 10.23
CA THR A 49 1.11 -9.64 10.39
C THR A 49 0.76 -8.52 11.36
N GLU A 50 1.53 -8.36 12.44
CA GLU A 50 1.33 -7.29 13.42
C GLU A 50 1.64 -5.90 12.84
N GLU A 51 2.70 -5.79 12.04
CA GLU A 51 3.01 -4.52 11.36
C GLU A 51 1.95 -4.14 10.32
N VAL A 52 1.24 -5.11 9.71
CA VAL A 52 0.10 -4.81 8.84
C VAL A 52 -1.01 -4.14 9.64
N ARG A 53 -1.35 -4.67 10.81
CA ARG A 53 -2.36 -4.07 11.72
C ARG A 53 -1.93 -2.70 12.22
N GLN A 54 -0.65 -2.52 12.56
CA GLN A 54 -0.12 -1.20 12.90
C GLN A 54 -0.23 -0.23 11.73
N THR A 55 0.03 -0.68 10.50
CA THR A 55 -0.11 0.16 9.30
C THR A 55 -1.57 0.61 9.10
N VAL A 56 -2.55 -0.23 9.39
CA VAL A 56 -3.98 0.16 9.41
C VAL A 56 -4.23 1.27 10.43
N ALA A 57 -3.67 1.14 11.65
CA ALA A 57 -3.77 2.17 12.68
C ALA A 57 -3.08 3.50 12.26
N ASP A 58 -1.99 3.43 11.51
CA ASP A 58 -1.29 4.60 10.98
C ASP A 58 -2.15 5.33 9.93
N PHE A 59 -2.85 4.60 9.05
CA PHE A 59 -3.83 5.18 8.12
C PHE A 59 -4.98 5.87 8.85
N ARG A 60 -5.53 5.24 9.89
CA ARG A 60 -6.57 5.81 10.75
C ARG A 60 -6.10 7.12 11.39
N HIS A 61 -4.90 7.11 11.98
CA HIS A 61 -4.32 8.30 12.58
C HIS A 61 -4.12 9.42 11.54
N ALA A 62 -3.57 9.09 10.37
CA ALA A 62 -3.37 10.05 9.30
C ALA A 62 -4.69 10.68 8.81
N ALA A 63 -5.77 9.90 8.75
CA ALA A 63 -7.09 10.42 8.41
C ALA A 63 -7.60 11.42 9.45
N ARG A 64 -7.52 11.11 10.75
CA ARG A 64 -7.87 12.06 11.81
C ARG A 64 -7.08 13.35 11.68
N SER A 65 -5.76 13.24 11.53
CA SER A 65 -4.88 14.41 11.41
C SER A 65 -5.20 15.26 10.18
N ALA A 66 -5.62 14.65 9.07
CA ALA A 66 -6.06 15.39 7.89
C ALA A 66 -7.33 16.23 8.16
N ILE A 67 -8.32 15.67 8.88
CA ILE A 67 -9.53 16.39 9.27
C ILE A 67 -9.20 17.50 10.27
N GLU A 68 -8.36 17.24 11.28
CA GLU A 68 -7.89 18.25 12.23
C GLU A 68 -7.16 19.41 11.54
N ALA A 69 -6.46 19.13 10.44
CA ALA A 69 -5.82 20.14 9.59
C ALA A 69 -6.78 20.90 8.65
N GLY A 70 -8.07 20.56 8.65
CA GLY A 70 -9.11 21.25 7.88
C GLY A 70 -9.44 20.63 6.52
N ALA A 71 -9.05 19.38 6.26
CA ALA A 71 -9.51 18.68 5.04
C ALA A 71 -11.00 18.30 5.15
N ASP A 72 -11.73 18.37 4.03
CA ASP A 72 -13.14 17.96 3.97
C ASP A 72 -13.31 16.43 4.05
N GLY A 73 -12.29 15.69 3.63
CA GLY A 73 -12.26 14.22 3.62
C GLY A 73 -10.92 13.69 3.13
N VAL A 74 -10.80 12.37 3.05
CA VAL A 74 -9.58 11.71 2.58
C VAL A 74 -9.87 10.67 1.51
N GLU A 75 -8.89 10.47 0.64
CA GLU A 75 -8.90 9.39 -0.35
C GLU A 75 -7.72 8.45 -0.05
N ILE A 76 -8.00 7.15 0.07
CA ILE A 76 -7.01 6.08 0.24
C ILE A 76 -6.37 5.80 -1.12
N HIS A 77 -5.05 5.84 -1.19
CA HIS A 77 -4.34 5.48 -2.41
C HIS A 77 -4.20 3.95 -2.57
N GLY A 78 -5.22 3.32 -3.15
CA GLY A 78 -5.29 1.90 -3.49
C GLY A 78 -4.83 1.54 -4.92
N ALA A 79 -3.93 2.33 -5.50
CA ALA A 79 -3.66 2.33 -6.94
C ALA A 79 -2.16 2.54 -7.23
N ASN A 80 -1.78 2.47 -8.51
CA ASN A 80 -0.45 2.79 -9.04
C ASN A 80 0.73 2.06 -8.35
N ALA A 81 0.56 0.77 -8.10
CA ALA A 81 1.56 -0.14 -7.55
C ALA A 81 2.09 0.24 -6.15
N TYR A 82 1.38 1.08 -5.39
CA TYR A 82 1.73 1.41 -4.01
C TYR A 82 1.18 0.38 -3.01
N LEU A 83 1.49 0.54 -1.70
CA LEU A 83 1.36 -0.54 -0.71
C LEU A 83 0.02 -1.26 -0.75
N VAL A 84 -1.09 -0.53 -0.80
CA VAL A 84 -2.43 -1.12 -0.83
C VAL A 84 -2.62 -2.01 -2.07
N GLN A 85 -2.24 -1.55 -3.28
CA GLN A 85 -2.30 -2.39 -4.49
C GLN A 85 -1.27 -3.53 -4.46
N GLN A 86 -0.13 -3.35 -3.79
CA GLN A 86 0.83 -4.44 -3.59
C GLN A 86 0.19 -5.62 -2.85
N PHE A 87 -0.76 -5.40 -1.94
CA PHE A 87 -1.51 -6.49 -1.29
C PHE A 87 -2.47 -7.20 -2.26
N PHE A 88 -3.06 -6.51 -3.23
CA PHE A 88 -3.96 -7.13 -4.23
C PHE A 88 -3.23 -8.07 -5.19
N ALA A 89 -1.99 -7.75 -5.51
CA ALA A 89 -1.27 -8.32 -6.64
C ALA A 89 -0.41 -9.54 -6.26
N PRO A 90 -0.63 -10.74 -6.81
CA PRO A 90 0.21 -11.92 -6.57
C PRO A 90 1.70 -11.71 -6.92
N SER A 91 2.00 -10.82 -7.87
CA SER A 91 3.37 -10.39 -8.21
C SER A 91 4.10 -9.62 -7.11
N ALA A 92 3.40 -9.15 -6.08
CA ALA A 92 3.94 -8.40 -4.95
C ALA A 92 3.54 -8.98 -3.59
N ASN A 93 2.55 -9.86 -3.54
CA ASN A 93 2.02 -10.50 -2.35
C ASN A 93 2.00 -12.03 -2.49
N THR A 94 3.03 -12.67 -1.94
CA THR A 94 3.14 -14.13 -1.82
C THR A 94 2.96 -14.57 -0.36
N ARG A 95 2.22 -13.80 0.45
CA ARG A 95 1.98 -14.13 1.85
C ARG A 95 1.11 -15.37 1.97
N THR A 96 1.31 -16.10 3.07
CA THR A 96 0.55 -17.30 3.43
C THR A 96 -0.28 -17.13 4.69
N ASP A 97 -0.32 -15.91 5.26
CA ASP A 97 -1.17 -15.56 6.38
C ASP A 97 -2.51 -14.99 5.89
N GLU A 98 -3.29 -14.42 6.81
CA GLU A 98 -4.61 -13.83 6.54
C GLU A 98 -4.63 -12.67 5.54
N TYR A 99 -3.45 -12.18 5.11
CA TYR A 99 -3.32 -11.10 4.14
C TYR A 99 -2.80 -11.56 2.76
N GLY A 100 -2.73 -12.86 2.48
CA GLY A 100 -2.36 -13.38 1.15
C GLY A 100 -2.99 -14.71 0.79
N GLY A 101 -2.65 -15.22 -0.39
CA GLY A 101 -3.28 -16.39 -0.98
C GLY A 101 -4.57 -16.02 -1.72
N SER A 102 -5.72 -16.22 -1.08
CA SER A 102 -7.03 -16.00 -1.71
C SER A 102 -7.34 -14.53 -1.99
N ILE A 103 -8.31 -14.27 -2.86
CA ILE A 103 -8.78 -12.90 -3.19
C ILE A 103 -9.20 -12.15 -1.92
N GLU A 104 -9.98 -12.80 -1.05
CA GLU A 104 -10.47 -12.20 0.19
C GLU A 104 -9.33 -11.78 1.12
N ASN A 105 -8.29 -12.62 1.22
CA ASN A 105 -7.12 -12.30 2.02
C ASN A 105 -6.29 -11.17 1.41
N ARG A 106 -6.12 -11.15 0.08
CA ARG A 106 -5.41 -10.06 -0.61
C ARG A 106 -6.15 -8.73 -0.51
N ALA A 107 -7.49 -8.74 -0.53
CA ALA A 107 -8.33 -7.56 -0.36
C ALA A 107 -8.42 -7.09 1.10
N ARG A 108 -8.19 -7.98 2.08
CA ARG A 108 -8.37 -7.74 3.52
C ARG A 108 -7.70 -6.45 3.99
N PHE A 109 -6.45 -6.22 3.62
CA PHE A 109 -5.72 -5.02 4.06
C PHE A 109 -6.42 -3.72 3.64
N ALA A 110 -6.88 -3.62 2.39
CA ALA A 110 -7.55 -2.43 1.90
C ALA A 110 -8.91 -2.22 2.58
N ILE A 111 -9.65 -3.31 2.82
CA ILE A 111 -10.92 -3.27 3.54
C ILE A 111 -10.69 -2.80 4.97
N GLU A 112 -9.69 -3.32 5.68
CA GLU A 112 -9.35 -2.88 7.04
C GLU A 112 -8.95 -1.41 7.10
N VAL A 113 -8.14 -0.93 6.15
CA VAL A 113 -7.80 0.50 6.02
C VAL A 113 -9.05 1.35 5.80
N ALA A 114 -9.92 0.96 4.86
CA ALA A 114 -11.14 1.71 4.54
C ALA A 114 -12.11 1.74 5.73
N THR A 115 -12.33 0.61 6.39
CA THR A 115 -13.17 0.51 7.59
C THR A 115 -12.60 1.37 8.72
N ALA A 116 -11.31 1.27 9.03
CA ALA A 116 -10.71 2.03 10.12
C ALA A 116 -10.77 3.54 9.90
N ILE A 117 -10.61 4.01 8.65
CA ILE A 117 -10.75 5.42 8.30
C ILE A 117 -12.23 5.84 8.38
N ALA A 118 -13.15 5.07 7.81
CA ALA A 118 -14.58 5.38 7.84
C ALA A 118 -15.15 5.41 9.27
N GLU A 119 -14.65 4.57 10.18
CA GLU A 119 -14.99 4.62 11.61
C GLU A 119 -14.46 5.88 12.31
N GLU A 120 -13.28 6.37 11.92
CA GLU A 120 -12.64 7.53 12.55
C GLU A 120 -13.22 8.87 12.06
N ILE A 121 -13.47 8.99 10.76
CA ILE A 121 -13.87 10.26 10.13
C ILE A 121 -15.21 10.20 9.40
N GLY A 122 -15.90 9.06 9.36
CA GLY A 122 -17.17 8.91 8.64
C GLY A 122 -16.98 8.46 7.19
N ALA A 123 -17.87 7.57 6.74
CA ALA A 123 -17.85 7.02 5.39
C ALA A 123 -18.13 8.07 4.30
N ASP A 124 -18.92 9.10 4.62
CA ASP A 124 -19.21 10.24 3.73
C ASP A 124 -17.98 11.11 3.43
N ARG A 125 -16.93 11.00 4.25
CA ARG A 125 -15.65 11.70 4.10
C ARG A 125 -14.50 10.78 3.70
N THR A 126 -14.81 9.55 3.30
CA THR A 126 -13.83 8.51 2.99
C THR A 126 -14.00 8.02 1.56
N ALA A 127 -12.93 8.10 0.78
CA ALA A 127 -12.87 7.56 -0.59
C ALA A 127 -11.69 6.59 -0.74
N ILE A 128 -11.74 5.75 -1.77
CA ILE A 128 -10.60 4.92 -2.21
C ILE A 128 -10.41 5.07 -3.71
N ARG A 129 -9.16 5.21 -4.14
CA ARG A 129 -8.77 5.21 -5.54
C ARG A 129 -8.16 3.86 -5.91
N LEU A 130 -8.64 3.25 -6.99
CA LEU A 130 -8.20 1.95 -7.50
C LEU A 130 -7.71 2.07 -8.95
N SER A 131 -6.86 1.13 -9.38
CA SER A 131 -6.38 1.05 -10.77
C SER A 131 -6.36 -0.41 -11.28
N PRO A 132 -7.54 -1.05 -11.44
CA PRO A 132 -7.64 -2.45 -11.84
C PRO A 132 -6.89 -2.74 -13.15
N GLY A 133 -6.19 -3.87 -13.22
CA GLY A 133 -5.51 -4.33 -14.44
C GLY A 133 -4.30 -3.51 -14.88
N THR A 134 -3.86 -2.54 -14.08
CA THR A 134 -2.65 -1.75 -14.36
C THR A 134 -1.39 -2.58 -14.15
N THR A 135 -0.42 -2.50 -15.07
CA THR A 135 0.83 -3.29 -15.04
C THR A 135 2.11 -2.45 -14.90
N ILE A 136 2.04 -1.33 -14.16
CA ILE A 136 3.19 -0.44 -13.96
C ILE A 136 4.15 -0.97 -12.89
N TRP A 137 5.45 -0.68 -13.04
CA TRP A 137 6.47 -0.93 -12.00
C TRP A 137 6.45 -2.35 -11.41
N GLY A 138 6.27 -3.33 -12.29
CA GLY A 138 6.29 -4.75 -11.95
C GLY A 138 5.09 -5.23 -11.13
N ILE A 139 3.99 -4.46 -11.07
CA ILE A 139 2.73 -4.92 -10.50
C ILE A 139 1.93 -5.70 -11.55
N ASP A 140 1.31 -6.77 -11.11
CA ASP A 140 0.43 -7.65 -11.89
C ASP A 140 -0.54 -8.34 -10.91
N GLU A 141 -1.83 -8.07 -11.10
CA GLU A 141 -2.94 -8.59 -10.30
C GLU A 141 -3.33 -10.04 -10.66
N GLY A 142 -2.72 -10.58 -11.72
CA GLY A 142 -2.95 -11.95 -12.18
C GLY A 142 -4.31 -12.13 -12.87
N ALA A 143 -4.59 -13.37 -13.28
CA ALA A 143 -5.81 -13.72 -14.01
C ALA A 143 -7.09 -13.50 -13.18
N GLU A 144 -7.00 -13.64 -11.85
CA GLU A 144 -8.09 -13.41 -10.90
C GLU A 144 -8.22 -11.94 -10.48
N GLY A 145 -7.39 -11.03 -11.04
CA GLY A 145 -7.43 -9.59 -10.73
C GLY A 145 -8.82 -8.95 -10.92
N PRO A 146 -9.56 -9.24 -12.00
CA PRO A 146 -10.92 -8.73 -12.18
C PRO A 146 -11.91 -9.16 -11.09
N ASP A 147 -11.74 -10.35 -10.52
CA ASP A 147 -12.65 -10.89 -9.49
C ASP A 147 -12.44 -10.26 -8.11
N LEU A 148 -11.38 -9.44 -7.93
CA LEU A 148 -11.09 -8.73 -6.69
C LEU A 148 -11.96 -7.48 -6.48
N TYR A 149 -12.54 -6.94 -7.56
CA TYR A 149 -13.25 -5.66 -7.60
C TYR A 149 -14.75 -5.83 -7.83
#